data_AF-A0AA86TXM9-F1
#
_entry.id   AF-A0AA86TXM9-F1
#
_cell.length_a   1.000
_cell.length_b   1.000
_cell.length_c   1.000
_cell.angle_alpha   90.00
_cell.angle_beta   90.00
_cell.angle_gamma   90.00
#
_symmetry.space_group_name_H-M   'P 1'
#
loop_
_entity.id
_entity.type
_entity.pdbx_description
1 polymer ?
#
loop_
_entity_poly.entity_id
_entity_poly.type
_entity_poly.pdbx_seq_one_letter_code
_entity_poly.pdbx_strand_id
1 'polypeptide(L)'
;MRTQLKELLLDNCVKLQEIHSVMHNINQLSLTVRKYMHVKWSDQEDQLMDVALLLFGKNYSAISKIVVSKTPAQVYQRLRYLKGKEYFLQTQQQYE
;
A
#
# COMPACT_ATOMS: atom_id res chain seq x y z
N MET A 1 0.40 -54.14 5.10
CA MET A 1 -0.55 -53.10 4.66
C MET A 1 -0.77 -51.95 5.67
N ARG A 2 -0.64 -52.14 7.00
CA ARG A 2 -0.84 -51.06 8.00
C ARG A 2 0.24 -49.97 8.07
N THR A 3 1.42 -50.21 7.50
CA THR A 3 2.60 -49.33 7.60
C THR A 3 2.55 -48.16 6.61
N GLN A 4 2.20 -48.43 5.36
CA GLN A 4 2.10 -47.41 4.30
C GLN A 4 1.05 -46.33 4.59
N LEU A 5 -0.07 -46.69 5.23
CA LEU A 5 -1.12 -45.73 5.59
C LEU A 5 -0.65 -44.76 6.69
N LYS A 6 0.19 -45.22 7.63
CA LYS A 6 0.71 -44.37 8.71
C LYS A 6 1.79 -43.40 8.22
N GLU A 7 2.64 -43.85 7.30
CA GLU A 7 3.64 -43.00 6.64
C GLU A 7 2.95 -41.89 5.83
N LEU A 8 1.94 -42.25 5.03
CA LEU A 8 1.14 -41.28 4.28
C LEU A 8 0.42 -40.27 5.19
N LEU A 9 -0.10 -40.72 6.33
CA LEU A 9 -0.73 -39.83 7.31
C LEU A 9 0.26 -38.87 7.97
N LEU A 10 1.49 -39.33 8.24
CA LEU A 10 2.55 -38.50 8.81
C LEU A 10 3.00 -37.44 7.81
N ASP A 11 3.23 -37.82 6.55
CA ASP A 11 3.60 -36.89 5.46
C ASP A 11 2.51 -35.83 5.23
N ASN A 12 1.24 -36.23 5.27
CA ASN A 12 0.13 -35.29 5.16
C ASN A 12 0.06 -34.34 6.37
N CYS A 13 0.37 -34.82 7.57
CA CYS A 13 0.41 -33.99 8.78
C CYS A 13 1.52 -32.93 8.73
N VAL A 14 2.71 -33.31 8.27
CA VAL A 14 3.83 -32.38 8.08
C VAL A 14 3.49 -31.31 7.04
N LYS A 15 2.94 -31.71 5.89
CA LYS A 15 2.50 -30.77 4.84
C LYS A 15 1.45 -29.77 5.36
N LEU A 16 0.50 -30.22 6.19
CA LEU A 16 -0.50 -29.33 6.80
C LEU A 16 0.12 -28.31 7.77
N GLN A 17 1.15 -28.70 8.52
CA GLN A 17 1.88 -27.79 9.41
C GLN A 17 2.66 -26.72 8.62
N GLU A 18 3.30 -27.12 7.52
CA GLU A 18 3.98 -26.19 6.62
C GLU A 18 3.00 -25.18 6.00
N ILE A 19 1.84 -25.65 5.53
CA ILE A 19 0.79 -24.78 4.97
C ILE A 19 0.29 -23.77 6.02
N HIS A 20 0.07 -24.19 7.26
CA HIS A 20 -0.33 -23.28 8.35
C HIS A 20 0.73 -22.21 8.65
N SER A 21 2.01 -22.59 8.65
CA SER A 21 3.12 -21.64 8.84
C SER A 21 3.20 -20.62 7.70
N VAL A 22 3.10 -21.07 6.45
CA VAL A 22 3.08 -20.21 5.27
C VAL A 22 1.89 -19.23 5.33
N MET A 23 0.70 -19.72 5.67
CA MET A 23 -0.50 -18.88 5.83
C MET A 23 -0.30 -17.80 6.90
N HIS A 24 0.33 -18.15 8.03
CA HIS A 24 0.66 -17.18 9.07
C HIS A 24 1.64 -16.10 8.56
N ASN A 25 2.69 -16.51 7.86
CA ASN A 25 3.71 -15.59 7.32
C ASN A 25 3.13 -14.63 6.27
N ILE A 26 2.25 -15.11 5.40
CA ILE A 26 1.54 -14.27 4.42
C ILE A 26 0.69 -13.21 5.11
N ASN A 27 -0.02 -13.60 6.18
CA ASN A 27 -0.84 -12.65 6.96
C ASN A 27 0.04 -11.58 7.64
N GLN A 28 1.16 -11.97 8.24
CA GLN A 28 2.11 -11.02 8.85
C GLN A 28 2.72 -10.07 7.81
N LEU A 29 3.07 -10.58 6.62
CA LEU A 29 3.60 -9.76 5.54
C LEU A 29 2.54 -8.77 5.03
N SER A 30 1.30 -9.21 4.85
CA SER A 30 0.17 -8.35 4.46
C SER A 30 -0.07 -7.20 5.45
N LEU A 31 -0.06 -7.49 6.75
CA LEU A 31 -0.20 -6.47 7.80
C LEU A 31 0.95 -5.47 7.78
N THR A 32 2.17 -5.97 7.58
CA THR A 32 3.39 -5.16 7.51
C THR A 32 3.37 -4.25 6.28
N VAL A 33 3.08 -4.78 5.09
CA VAL A 33 2.98 -4.02 3.85
C VAL A 33 1.90 -2.93 3.97
N ARG A 34 0.71 -3.26 4.50
CA ARG A 34 -0.34 -2.24 4.75
C ARG A 34 0.17 -1.12 5.65
N LYS A 35 0.85 -1.46 6.75
CA LYS A 35 1.40 -0.47 7.68
C LYS A 35 2.38 0.48 6.98
N TYR A 36 3.27 -0.02 6.13
CA TYR A 36 4.25 0.82 5.42
C TYR A 36 3.65 1.63 4.25
N MET A 37 2.64 1.09 3.56
CA MET A 37 1.94 1.76 2.44
C MET A 37 1.23 3.05 2.88
N HIS A 38 0.78 3.13 4.13
CA HIS A 38 0.14 4.34 4.67
C HIS A 38 1.13 5.44 5.09
N VAL A 39 2.44 5.14 5.16
CA VAL A 39 3.45 6.04 5.76
C VAL A 39 4.19 6.87 4.71
N LYS A 40 4.51 6.31 3.55
CA LYS A 40 5.24 7.02 2.48
C LYS A 40 4.38 7.22 1.24
N TRP A 41 4.57 8.37 0.61
CA TRP A 41 4.05 8.66 -0.74
C TRP A 41 5.10 8.24 -1.77
N SER A 42 4.69 7.47 -2.77
CA SER A 42 5.53 7.18 -3.94
C SER A 42 5.22 8.15 -5.08
N ASP A 43 6.15 8.26 -6.03
CA ASP A 43 5.97 9.12 -7.20
C ASP A 43 4.78 8.66 -8.07
N GLN A 44 4.52 7.35 -8.13
CA GLN A 44 3.34 6.81 -8.82
C GLN A 44 2.03 7.21 -8.12
N GLU A 45 2.02 7.28 -6.78
CA GLU A 45 0.86 7.74 -6.02
C GLU A 45 0.60 9.23 -6.24
N ASP A 46 1.65 10.04 -6.36
CA ASP A 46 1.51 11.45 -6.72
C ASP A 46 0.98 11.61 -8.16
N GLN A 47 1.50 10.86 -9.13
CA GLN A 47 0.98 10.86 -10.50
C GLN A 47 -0.49 10.44 -10.58
N LEU A 48 -0.88 9.38 -9.87
CA LEU A 48 -2.28 8.95 -9.78
C LEU A 48 -3.15 10.02 -9.13
N MET A 49 -2.64 10.71 -8.12
CA MET A 49 -3.33 11.80 -7.46
C MET A 49 -3.53 12.98 -8.40
N ASP A 50 -2.53 13.36 -9.20
CA ASP A 50 -2.63 14.44 -10.20
C ASP A 50 -3.70 14.13 -11.26
N VAL A 51 -3.70 12.91 -11.81
CA VAL A 51 -4.74 12.46 -12.74
C VAL A 51 -6.12 12.47 -12.07
N ALA A 52 -6.22 11.97 -10.84
CA ALA A 52 -7.48 11.95 -10.12
C ALA A 52 -8.00 13.35 -9.76
N LEU A 53 -7.11 14.33 -9.53
CA LEU A 53 -7.48 15.73 -9.33
C LEU A 53 -8.03 16.36 -10.60
N LEU A 54 -7.48 16.03 -11.77
CA LEU A 54 -8.01 16.48 -13.05
C LEU A 54 -9.41 15.91 -13.30
N LEU A 55 -9.65 14.64 -12.92
CA LEU A 55 -10.94 13.97 -13.15
C LEU A 55 -12.03 14.36 -12.14
N PHE A 56 -11.69 14.49 -10.86
CA PHE A 56 -12.66 14.62 -9.76
C PHE A 56 -12.58 15.96 -9.01
N GLY A 57 -11.66 16.85 -9.38
CA GLY A 57 -11.42 18.11 -8.68
C GLY A 57 -11.04 17.88 -7.21
N LYS A 58 -11.54 18.72 -6.29
CA LYS A 58 -11.24 18.62 -4.85
C LYS A 58 -12.06 17.54 -4.12
N ASN A 59 -12.56 16.53 -4.82
CA ASN A 59 -13.26 15.41 -4.20
C ASN A 59 -12.27 14.37 -3.65
N TYR A 60 -11.72 14.63 -2.46
CA TYR A 60 -10.71 13.75 -1.84
C TYR A 60 -11.22 12.34 -1.52
N SER A 61 -12.53 12.18 -1.34
CA SER A 61 -13.14 10.87 -1.13
C SER A 61 -13.11 10.01 -2.40
N ALA A 62 -13.35 10.62 -3.57
CA ALA A 62 -13.17 9.94 -4.85
C ALA A 62 -11.70 9.65 -5.12
N ILE A 63 -10.81 10.62 -4.87
CA ILE A 63 -9.36 10.46 -5.09
C ILE A 63 -8.78 9.34 -4.22
N SER A 64 -9.17 9.21 -2.95
CA SER A 64 -8.71 8.12 -2.08
C SER A 64 -9.13 6.73 -2.54
N LYS A 65 -10.17 6.62 -3.38
CA LYS A 65 -10.56 5.33 -3.97
C LYS A 65 -9.65 4.95 -5.15
N ILE A 66 -9.02 5.93 -5.79
CA ILE A 66 -8.01 5.70 -6.84
C ILE A 66 -6.66 5.41 -6.18
N VAL A 67 -6.27 6.22 -5.20
CA VAL A 67 -5.07 6.02 -4.39
C VAL A 67 -5.42 5.15 -3.18
N VAL A 68 -5.75 3.88 -3.42
CA VAL A 68 -6.36 2.95 -2.44
C VAL A 68 -5.55 2.83 -1.13
N SER A 69 -4.25 3.06 -1.20
CA SER A 69 -3.32 3.08 -0.06
C SER A 69 -3.44 4.33 0.83
N LYS A 70 -4.22 5.33 0.46
CA LYS A 70 -4.28 6.63 1.14
C LYS A 70 -5.71 7.01 1.47
N THR A 71 -5.91 7.49 2.69
CA THR A 71 -7.19 8.02 3.16
C THR A 71 -7.45 9.42 2.59
N PRO A 72 -8.70 9.89 2.54
CA PRO A 72 -9.02 11.25 2.09
C PRO A 72 -8.23 12.34 2.84
N ALA A 73 -8.01 12.15 4.15
CA ALA A 73 -7.24 13.07 4.97
C ALA A 73 -5.76 13.13 4.56
N GLN A 74 -5.16 11.97 4.23
CA GLN A 74 -3.78 11.91 3.76
C GLN A 74 -3.63 12.56 2.38
N VAL A 75 -4.59 12.33 1.47
CA VAL A 75 -4.63 12.99 0.16
C VAL A 75 -4.65 14.51 0.31
N TYR A 76 -5.54 15.03 1.18
CA TYR A 76 -5.62 16.46 1.45
C TYR A 76 -4.29 17.04 2.00
N GLN A 77 -3.69 16.36 2.98
CA GLN A 77 -2.41 16.77 3.55
C GLN A 77 -1.29 16.78 2.51
N ARG A 78 -1.20 15.74 1.67
CA ARG A 78 -0.21 15.65 0.61
C ARG A 78 -0.34 16.80 -0.38
N LEU A 79 -1.57 17.12 -0.80
CA LEU A 79 -1.80 18.22 -1.74
C LEU A 79 -1.40 19.58 -1.20
N ARG A 80 -1.63 19.83 0.08
CA ARG A 80 -1.15 21.06 0.72
C ARG A 80 0.38 21.14 0.74
N TYR A 81 1.03 20.02 1.03
CA TYR A 81 2.49 19.93 1.02
C TYR A 81 3.08 20.18 -0.38
N LEU A 82 2.53 19.53 -1.41
CA LEU A 82 3.01 19.70 -2.79
C LEU A 82 2.84 21.13 -3.30
N LYS A 83 1.70 21.78 -3.04
CA LYS A 83 1.48 23.19 -3.40
C LYS A 83 2.45 24.14 -2.69
N GLY A 84 2.77 23.86 -1.43
CA GLY A 84 3.78 24.62 -0.69
C GLY A 84 5.18 24.43 -1.28
N LYS A 85 5.52 23.21 -1.71
CA LYS A 85 6.80 22.90 -2.37
C LYS A 85 6.92 23.56 -3.74
N GLU A 86 5.86 23.52 -4.55
CA GLU A 86 5.81 24.16 -5.86
C GLU A 86 6.02 25.69 -5.75
N TYR A 87 5.32 26.33 -4.82
CA TYR A 87 5.50 27.75 -4.52
C TYR A 87 6.94 28.07 -4.08
N PHE A 88 7.52 27.24 -3.20
CA PHE A 88 8.91 27.41 -2.75
C PHE A 88 9.92 27.31 -3.91
N LEU A 89 9.78 26.32 -4.79
CA LEU A 89 10.66 26.13 -5.95
C LEU A 89 10.55 27.26 -6.96
N GLN A 90 9.34 27.76 -7.23
CA GLN A 90 9.12 28.92 -8.11
C GLN A 90 9.76 30.19 -7.56
N THR A 91 9.72 30.41 -6.24
CA THR A 91 10.38 31.58 -5.63
C THR A 91 11.90 31.52 -5.70
N GLN A 92 12.52 30.34 -5.66
CA GLN A 92 13.99 30.21 -5.73
C GLN A 92 14.53 30.52 -7.13
N GLN A 93 13.82 30.12 -8.19
CA GLN A 93 14.20 30.41 -9.59
C GLN A 93 14.04 31.89 -9.98
N GLN A 94 13.32 32.68 -9.20
CA GLN A 94 13.06 34.09 -9.48
C GLN A 94 14.16 35.02 -8.91
N TYR A 95 15.11 34.46 -8.14
CA TYR A 95 16.24 35.16 -7.54
C TYR A 95 17.61 34.66 -8.03
N GLU A 96 17.65 33.81 -9.07
CA GLU A 96 18.84 33.44 -9.84
C GLU A 96 18.86 34.19 -11.18
#